data_AF-A0A9W3G3C3-F1
#
_entry.id   AF-A0A9W3G3C3-F1
#
_cell.length_a   1.000
_cell.length_b   1.000
_cell.length_c   1.000
_cell.angle_alpha   90.00
_cell.angle_beta   90.00
_cell.angle_gamma   90.00
#
_symmetry.space_group_name_H-M   'P 1'
#
loop_
_entity.id
_entity.type
_entity.pdbx_description
1 polymer ?
#
loop_
_entity_poly.entity_id
_entity_poly.type
_entity_poly.pdbx_seq_one_letter_code
_entity_poly.pdbx_strand_id
1 'polypeptide(L)'
;MDPNSDRPLNSFEVTPVRKTRTSLETFKKVGIPIMAVLLSLAIVTVAAVLIKVVLDKYYFLCGQRLHFIPRPQVCDGQQDCASGEDEQHCVNSFPDGPPVAVRLSRDRSTLQVLDPATKNWASACFDNFTEALAKTACGQMGYDSVSSKPTFRAVEIGPDQDLDVVKVTENLQELQVRNSSGPCLSRSLVSLHCLACGQSLKAPRVVGGEKASVDSWPWQVSVQYDKQHICGGSILDPYWILTAAHCFRKHLDVSNWKVRAGSEKLSNFPSLPVAKIFITEHNFMLPKEKDIALVKLQSPLTFSGTVRPICLPFSDEVLAPATPVWVIGWGFTEQGGGKMSDTLLQASVQIINSTRCNAEDAYQGEVTEKMLCAGILEGSVDTCQPLLWPLTG
;
A
#
# COMPACT_ATOMS: atom_id res chain seq x y z
N MET A 1 -83.62 -14.03 92.40
CA MET A 1 -84.48 -14.20 91.22
C MET A 1 -83.53 -14.44 90.05
N ASP A 2 -83.47 -15.71 89.63
CA ASP A 2 -82.91 -16.25 88.38
C ASP A 2 -83.67 -15.72 87.14
N PRO A 3 -83.36 -16.10 85.87
CA PRO A 3 -82.12 -16.62 85.23
C PRO A 3 -81.85 -15.89 83.87
N ASN A 4 -80.79 -16.06 83.06
CA ASN A 4 -80.36 -17.20 82.21
C ASN A 4 -78.96 -16.83 81.66
N SER A 5 -77.90 -17.61 81.88
CA SER A 5 -77.42 -18.75 81.07
C SER A 5 -77.27 -18.45 79.57
N ASP A 6 -76.02 -18.32 79.09
CA ASP A 6 -75.38 -19.37 78.28
C ASP A 6 -73.86 -19.10 78.06
N ARG A 7 -73.09 -20.19 78.14
CA ARG A 7 -71.64 -20.36 77.85
C ARG A 7 -71.53 -21.13 76.50
N PRO A 8 -70.36 -21.47 75.89
CA PRO A 8 -68.95 -21.15 76.20
C PRO A 8 -68.01 -21.01 74.94
N LEU A 9 -66.67 -20.99 75.18
CA LEU A 9 -65.55 -21.62 74.42
C LEU A 9 -64.59 -20.80 73.50
N ASN A 10 -63.33 -20.74 73.99
CA ASN A 10 -62.03 -21.02 73.34
C ASN A 10 -61.32 -20.04 72.35
N SER A 11 -60.21 -19.50 72.88
CA SER A 11 -58.81 -19.51 72.36
C SER A 11 -58.53 -19.45 70.85
N PHE A 12 -57.73 -18.47 70.42
CA PHE A 12 -56.37 -18.69 69.89
C PHE A 12 -55.66 -17.34 69.71
N GLU A 13 -54.49 -17.22 70.34
CA GLU A 13 -53.55 -16.10 70.23
C GLU A 13 -52.78 -16.24 68.91
N VAL A 14 -52.76 -15.19 68.09
CA VAL A 14 -52.00 -15.17 66.82
C VAL A 14 -50.99 -14.02 66.87
N THR A 15 -49.71 -14.38 67.08
CA THR A 15 -48.57 -13.50 66.83
C THR A 15 -48.47 -13.13 65.35
N PRO A 16 -48.16 -11.88 64.97
CA PRO A 16 -48.00 -11.52 63.56
C PRO A 16 -46.64 -12.01 63.04
N VAL A 17 -46.71 -12.90 62.05
CA VAL A 17 -45.56 -13.33 61.25
C VAL A 17 -44.98 -12.13 60.50
N ARG A 18 -43.71 -11.83 60.77
CA ARG A 18 -42.88 -10.84 60.05
C ARG A 18 -42.83 -11.24 58.58
N LYS A 19 -43.56 -10.51 57.72
CA LYS A 19 -43.52 -10.67 56.25
C LYS A 19 -42.08 -10.47 55.76
N THR A 20 -41.43 -11.56 55.36
CA THR A 20 -40.29 -11.53 54.44
C THR A 20 -40.77 -10.89 53.14
N ARG A 21 -40.49 -9.59 52.99
CA ARG A 21 -40.72 -8.87 51.73
C ARG A 21 -39.81 -9.52 50.69
N THR A 22 -40.42 -10.35 49.85
CA THR A 22 -39.75 -11.23 48.91
C THR A 22 -38.88 -10.43 47.94
N SER A 23 -37.63 -10.86 47.73
CA SER A 23 -36.71 -10.35 46.69
C SER A 23 -37.41 -10.13 45.32
N LEU A 24 -38.41 -10.97 45.04
CA LEU A 24 -39.28 -10.92 43.86
C LEU A 24 -40.13 -9.62 43.75
N GLU A 25 -40.62 -9.06 44.85
CA GLU A 25 -41.39 -7.80 44.84
C GLU A 25 -40.51 -6.59 44.51
N THR A 26 -39.28 -6.57 45.04
CA THR A 26 -38.29 -5.52 44.78
C THR A 26 -37.77 -5.61 43.34
N PHE A 27 -37.52 -6.82 42.84
CA PHE A 27 -37.17 -7.06 41.43
C PHE A 27 -38.29 -6.66 40.47
N LYS A 28 -39.56 -6.91 40.83
CA LYS A 28 -40.71 -6.47 40.01
C LYS A 28 -40.87 -4.95 39.97
N LYS A 29 -40.67 -4.26 41.09
CA LYS A 29 -40.86 -2.80 41.18
C LYS A 29 -39.68 -1.99 40.66
N VAL A 30 -38.46 -2.53 40.72
CA VAL A 30 -37.22 -1.80 40.39
C VAL A 30 -36.42 -2.50 39.29
N GLY A 31 -36.32 -3.83 39.30
CA GLY A 31 -35.57 -4.60 38.30
C GLY A 31 -36.20 -4.58 36.91
N ILE A 32 -37.52 -4.76 36.80
CA ILE A 32 -38.24 -4.71 35.50
C ILE A 32 -38.09 -3.35 34.79
N PRO A 33 -38.32 -2.18 35.44
CA PRO A 33 -38.14 -0.90 34.76
C PRO A 33 -36.67 -0.65 34.38
N ILE A 34 -35.70 -1.04 35.22
CA ILE A 34 -34.27 -0.93 34.86
C ILE A 34 -33.94 -1.79 33.64
N MET A 35 -34.40 -3.05 33.61
CA MET A 35 -34.19 -3.94 32.46
C MET A 35 -34.87 -3.40 31.19
N ALA A 36 -36.07 -2.83 31.30
CA ALA A 36 -36.76 -2.21 30.18
C ALA A 36 -35.99 -0.99 29.63
N VAL A 37 -35.46 -0.13 30.51
CA VAL A 37 -34.61 1.00 30.11
C VAL A 37 -33.33 0.52 29.44
N LEU A 38 -32.64 -0.48 30.00
CA LEU A 38 -31.43 -1.04 29.39
C LEU A 38 -31.72 -1.68 28.03
N LEU A 39 -32.83 -2.42 27.89
CA LEU A 39 -33.23 -2.98 26.60
C LEU A 39 -33.54 -1.89 25.58
N SER A 40 -34.27 -0.84 25.98
CA SER A 40 -34.58 0.28 25.10
C SER A 40 -33.33 1.03 24.65
N LEU A 41 -32.36 1.26 25.55
CA LEU A 41 -31.08 1.86 25.22
C LEU A 41 -30.28 0.96 24.28
N ALA A 42 -30.24 -0.35 24.52
CA ALA A 42 -29.60 -1.31 23.64
C ALA A 42 -30.23 -1.27 22.23
N ILE A 43 -31.56 -1.27 22.12
CA ILE A 43 -32.26 -1.17 20.83
C ILE A 43 -31.92 0.14 20.11
N VAL A 44 -31.95 1.27 20.82
CA VAL A 44 -31.61 2.59 20.25
C VAL A 44 -30.15 2.61 19.78
N THR A 45 -29.21 2.07 20.55
CA THR A 45 -27.80 2.00 20.15
C THR A 45 -27.59 1.11 18.93
N VAL A 46 -28.23 -0.07 18.88
CA VAL A 46 -28.18 -0.96 17.71
C VAL A 46 -28.78 -0.26 16.49
N ALA A 47 -29.94 0.39 16.63
CA ALA A 47 -30.57 1.15 15.55
C ALA A 47 -29.66 2.30 15.08
N ALA A 48 -29.05 3.06 15.99
CA ALA A 48 -28.12 4.14 15.64
C ALA A 48 -26.87 3.63 14.91
N VAL A 49 -26.31 2.50 15.35
CA VAL A 49 -25.18 1.84 14.68
C VAL A 49 -25.58 1.37 13.28
N LEU A 50 -26.76 0.75 13.13
CA LEU A 50 -27.26 0.31 11.82
C LEU A 50 -27.49 1.50 10.88
N ILE A 51 -28.12 2.58 11.37
CA ILE A 51 -28.32 3.81 10.60
C ILE A 51 -26.97 4.36 10.16
N LYS A 52 -25.99 4.44 11.06
CA LYS A 52 -24.64 4.91 10.73
C LYS A 52 -23.99 4.03 9.65
N VAL A 53 -24.04 2.71 9.79
CA VAL A 53 -23.47 1.79 8.80
C VAL A 53 -24.13 1.94 7.43
N VAL A 54 -25.44 2.17 7.38
CA VAL A 54 -26.16 2.42 6.13
C VAL A 54 -25.77 3.79 5.54
N LEU A 55 -25.74 4.83 6.36
CA LEU A 55 -25.37 6.18 5.92
C LEU A 55 -23.94 6.20 5.37
N ASP A 56 -22.96 5.68 6.11
CA ASP A 56 -21.55 5.64 5.70
C ASP A 56 -21.34 4.83 4.40
N LYS A 57 -22.23 3.86 4.12
CA LYS A 57 -22.17 3.02 2.93
C LYS A 57 -22.70 3.71 1.67
N TYR A 58 -23.77 4.50 1.78
CA TYR A 58 -24.46 5.09 0.63
C TYR A 58 -24.21 6.59 0.45
N TYR A 59 -23.85 7.30 1.52
CA TYR A 59 -23.73 8.74 1.55
C TYR A 59 -22.36 9.18 2.10
N PHE A 60 -21.92 10.34 1.63
CA PHE A 60 -20.80 11.10 2.17
C PHE A 60 -21.33 12.35 2.86
N LEU A 61 -20.75 12.70 4.02
CA LEU A 61 -21.18 13.82 4.84
C LEU A 61 -20.23 15.01 4.65
N CYS A 62 -20.69 16.06 3.99
CA CYS A 62 -19.96 17.33 3.89
C CYS A 62 -19.86 17.96 5.29
N GLY A 63 -18.63 18.24 5.74
CA GLY A 63 -18.32 18.63 7.11
C GLY A 63 -18.89 20.00 7.50
N GLN A 64 -18.85 20.99 6.61
CA GLN A 64 -19.27 22.36 6.93
C GLN A 64 -20.77 22.56 7.12
N ARG A 65 -21.62 21.84 6.38
CA ARG A 65 -23.08 22.06 6.38
C ARG A 65 -23.90 20.84 6.82
N LEU A 66 -23.25 19.75 7.26
CA LEU A 66 -23.91 18.46 7.51
C LEU A 66 -24.83 18.05 6.36
N HIS A 67 -24.35 18.26 5.13
CA HIS A 67 -25.06 17.92 3.90
C HIS A 67 -24.64 16.53 3.45
N PHE A 68 -25.60 15.71 3.04
CA PHE A 68 -25.33 14.36 2.55
C PHE A 68 -25.39 14.33 1.03
N ILE A 69 -24.33 13.82 0.42
CA ILE A 69 -24.29 13.53 -1.02
C ILE A 69 -24.18 12.01 -1.22
N PRO A 70 -24.85 11.42 -2.22
CA PRO A 70 -24.59 10.05 -2.65
C PRO A 70 -23.10 9.79 -2.88
N ARG A 71 -22.58 8.64 -2.43
CA ARG A 71 -21.17 8.26 -2.68
C ARG A 71 -20.70 8.34 -4.15
N PRO A 72 -21.52 8.04 -5.18
CA PRO A 72 -21.10 8.18 -6.57
C PRO A 72 -20.77 9.61 -7.02
N GLN A 73 -21.14 10.62 -6.23
CA GLN A 73 -20.80 12.04 -6.47
C GLN A 73 -19.46 12.45 -5.87
N VAL A 74 -18.81 11.58 -5.08
CA VAL A 74 -17.48 11.84 -4.54
C VAL A 74 -16.43 11.51 -5.59
N CYS A 75 -15.52 12.44 -5.88
CA CYS A 75 -14.49 12.32 -6.91
C CYS A 75 -15.07 12.25 -8.34
N ASP A 76 -16.15 12.98 -8.60
CA ASP A 76 -16.79 13.03 -9.92
C ASP A 76 -16.38 14.27 -10.73
N GLY A 77 -15.53 15.14 -10.17
CA GLY A 77 -15.05 16.37 -10.77
C GLY A 77 -16.01 17.57 -10.60
N GLN A 78 -17.14 17.40 -9.93
CA GLN A 78 -18.06 18.46 -9.56
C GLN A 78 -17.90 18.81 -8.08
N GLN A 79 -18.18 20.06 -7.72
CA GLN A 79 -18.12 20.50 -6.32
C GLN A 79 -19.52 20.45 -5.72
N ASP A 80 -19.92 19.28 -5.20
CA ASP A 80 -21.22 19.09 -4.56
C ASP A 80 -21.18 19.48 -3.07
N CYS A 81 -20.02 19.35 -2.42
CA CYS A 81 -19.80 19.88 -1.08
C CYS A 81 -19.32 21.35 -1.08
N ALA A 82 -19.59 22.07 0.01
CA ALA A 82 -19.01 23.40 0.23
C ALA A 82 -17.47 23.31 0.21
N SER A 83 -16.81 24.23 -0.49
CA SER A 83 -15.35 24.23 -0.69
C SER A 83 -14.78 22.99 -1.41
N GLY A 84 -15.62 22.19 -2.07
CA GLY A 84 -15.19 21.01 -2.84
C GLY A 84 -14.55 19.92 -1.97
N GLU A 85 -14.99 19.76 -0.72
CA GLU A 85 -14.47 18.74 0.22
C GLU A 85 -14.49 17.32 -0.36
N ASP A 86 -15.51 17.02 -1.17
CA ASP A 86 -15.73 15.81 -1.94
C ASP A 86 -14.64 15.53 -2.99
N GLU A 87 -13.98 16.57 -3.48
CA GLU A 87 -12.95 16.46 -4.53
C GLU A 87 -11.51 16.58 -3.98
N GLN A 88 -11.35 16.89 -2.69
CA GLN A 88 -10.03 17.14 -2.10
C GLN A 88 -9.22 15.87 -1.83
N HIS A 89 -9.89 14.74 -1.58
CA HIS A 89 -9.27 13.47 -1.16
C HIS A 89 -9.44 12.38 -2.22
N CYS A 90 -9.24 12.75 -3.48
CA CYS A 90 -9.36 11.85 -4.62
C CYS A 90 -8.01 11.31 -5.10
N VAL A 91 -8.06 10.18 -5.80
CA VAL A 91 -6.94 9.66 -6.58
C VAL A 91 -6.58 10.68 -7.66
N ASN A 92 -5.29 11.00 -7.78
CA ASN A 92 -4.79 11.99 -8.72
C ASN A 92 -3.98 11.34 -9.83
N SER A 93 -3.90 11.99 -10.99
CA SER A 93 -2.86 11.68 -11.96
C SER A 93 -1.49 12.11 -11.44
N PHE A 94 -0.42 11.49 -11.92
CA PHE A 94 0.94 12.01 -11.68
C PHE A 94 1.03 13.47 -12.15
N PRO A 95 1.63 14.37 -11.35
CA PRO A 95 1.85 15.73 -11.80
C PRO A 95 2.85 15.73 -12.96
N ASP A 96 2.59 16.56 -13.98
CA ASP A 96 3.58 16.85 -15.00
C ASP A 96 4.80 17.50 -14.35
N GLY A 97 5.98 16.92 -14.58
CA GLY A 97 7.23 17.39 -14.02
C GLY A 97 8.33 17.40 -15.08
N PRO A 98 9.38 18.23 -14.89
CA PRO A 98 10.56 18.15 -15.74
C PRO A 98 11.17 16.74 -15.65
N PRO A 99 11.81 16.26 -16.72
CA PRO A 99 12.48 14.97 -16.69
C PRO A 99 13.56 14.96 -15.60
N VAL A 100 13.64 13.86 -14.87
CA VAL A 100 14.65 13.68 -13.82
C VAL A 100 16.04 13.68 -14.46
N ALA A 101 16.88 14.64 -14.08
CA ALA A 101 18.21 14.86 -14.66
C ALA A 101 19.33 14.04 -13.98
N VAL A 102 18.97 13.12 -13.07
CA VAL A 102 19.91 12.30 -12.31
C VAL A 102 19.44 10.84 -12.31
N ARG A 103 20.38 9.91 -12.49
CA ARG A 103 20.10 8.47 -12.41
C ARG A 103 21.29 7.69 -11.87
N LEU A 104 21.04 6.43 -11.51
CA LEU A 104 22.07 5.48 -11.14
C LEU A 104 22.20 4.41 -12.24
N SER A 105 23.45 4.08 -12.58
CA SER A 105 23.77 2.94 -13.43
C SER A 105 24.01 1.68 -12.59
N ARG A 106 23.67 0.54 -13.19
CA ARG A 106 23.90 -0.80 -12.65
C ARG A 106 25.36 -1.05 -12.38
N ASP A 107 26.27 -0.48 -13.18
CA ASP A 107 27.70 -0.58 -12.90
C ASP A 107 28.03 0.18 -11.61
N ARG A 108 28.23 -0.60 -10.54
CA ARG A 108 28.70 -0.15 -9.23
C ARG A 108 27.86 0.98 -8.62
N SER A 109 26.59 1.13 -9.00
CA SER A 109 25.68 2.18 -8.53
C SER A 109 26.22 3.60 -8.81
N THR A 110 26.81 3.78 -9.99
CA THR A 110 27.47 5.03 -10.38
C THR A 110 26.46 6.12 -10.69
N LEU A 111 26.71 7.32 -10.14
CA LEU A 111 25.87 8.50 -10.33
C LEU A 111 26.09 9.11 -11.71
N GLN A 112 25.01 9.25 -12.47
CA GLN A 112 24.99 9.88 -13.78
C GLN A 112 24.08 11.11 -13.76
N VAL A 113 24.53 12.17 -14.42
CA VAL A 113 23.84 13.46 -14.50
C VAL A 113 23.64 13.82 -15.97
N LEU A 114 22.44 14.28 -16.30
CA LEU A 114 22.09 14.76 -17.63
C LEU A 114 22.59 16.20 -17.80
N ASP A 115 23.40 16.44 -18.81
CA ASP A 115 23.76 17.80 -19.21
C ASP A 115 22.58 18.43 -19.98
N PRO A 116 21.96 19.52 -19.46
CA PRO A 116 20.84 20.15 -20.13
C PRO A 116 21.19 20.78 -21.47
N ALA A 117 22.46 21.16 -21.69
CA ALA A 117 22.95 21.81 -22.90
C ALA A 117 23.20 20.81 -24.03
N THR A 118 23.89 19.70 -23.74
CA THR A 118 24.22 18.67 -24.74
C THR A 118 23.17 17.56 -24.85
N LYS A 119 22.29 17.41 -23.84
CA LYS A 119 21.35 16.27 -23.68
C LYS A 119 22.05 14.92 -23.53
N ASN A 120 23.34 14.91 -23.24
CA ASN A 120 24.11 13.70 -22.99
C ASN A 120 24.21 13.41 -21.50
N TRP A 121 24.27 12.13 -21.16
CA TRP A 121 24.55 11.68 -19.80
C TRP A 121 26.05 11.66 -19.55
N ALA A 122 26.46 12.09 -18.36
CA ALA A 122 27.84 12.06 -17.91
C ALA A 122 27.92 11.45 -16.50
N SER A 123 29.03 10.79 -16.18
CA SER A 123 29.27 10.22 -14.86
C SER A 123 29.88 11.25 -13.91
N ALA A 124 29.42 11.25 -12.66
CA ALA A 124 29.89 12.19 -11.66
C ALA A 124 31.29 11.81 -11.14
N CYS A 125 32.22 12.74 -11.24
CA CYS A 125 33.55 12.66 -10.64
C CYS A 125 33.48 12.73 -9.11
N PHE A 126 34.29 11.92 -8.43
CA PHE A 126 34.35 11.87 -6.96
C PHE A 126 35.03 13.11 -6.33
N ASP A 127 35.85 13.85 -7.09
CA ASP A 127 36.55 15.04 -6.59
C ASP A 127 35.59 16.03 -5.94
N ASN A 128 35.85 16.37 -4.67
CA ASN A 128 35.04 17.31 -3.88
C ASN A 128 33.54 16.95 -3.82
N PHE A 129 33.17 15.68 -4.01
CA PHE A 129 31.80 15.24 -3.81
C PHE A 129 31.47 15.23 -2.30
N THR A 130 30.35 15.84 -1.93
CA THR A 130 29.97 16.06 -0.53
C THR A 130 28.63 15.42 -0.19
N GLU A 131 28.33 15.31 1.10
CA GLU A 131 27.03 14.82 1.59
C GLU A 131 25.87 15.70 1.10
N ALA A 132 26.08 17.02 0.93
CA ALA A 132 25.08 17.92 0.37
C ALA A 132 24.72 17.51 -1.07
N LEU A 133 25.74 17.32 -1.93
CA LEU A 133 25.53 16.86 -3.31
C LEU A 133 24.85 15.49 -3.37
N ALA A 134 25.18 14.58 -2.45
CA ALA A 134 24.53 13.28 -2.32
C ALA A 134 23.03 13.43 -1.99
N LYS A 135 22.68 14.32 -1.04
CA LYS A 135 21.29 14.62 -0.68
C LYS A 135 20.52 15.25 -1.83
N THR A 136 21.14 16.18 -2.56
CA THR A 136 20.54 16.82 -3.74
C THR A 136 20.27 15.79 -4.85
N ALA A 137 21.24 14.93 -5.16
CA ALA A 137 21.08 13.86 -6.14
C ALA A 137 19.93 12.91 -5.77
N CYS A 138 19.88 12.47 -4.51
CA CYS A 138 18.82 11.60 -4.02
C CYS A 138 17.45 12.29 -3.98
N GLY A 139 17.41 13.57 -3.62
CA GLY A 139 16.20 14.39 -3.66
C GLY A 139 15.62 14.51 -5.08
N GLN A 140 16.47 14.73 -6.09
CA GLN A 140 16.05 14.76 -7.49
C GLN A 140 15.52 13.41 -7.99
N MET A 141 16.03 12.29 -7.45
CA MET A 141 15.50 10.94 -7.72
C MET A 141 14.23 10.62 -6.91
N GLY A 142 13.73 11.56 -6.10
CA GLY A 142 12.47 11.44 -5.35
C GLY A 142 12.60 10.91 -3.92
N TYR A 143 13.82 10.72 -3.41
CA TYR A 143 14.02 10.31 -2.02
C TYR A 143 13.89 11.51 -1.07
N ASP A 144 13.11 11.36 0.00
CA ASP A 144 12.94 12.41 1.00
C ASP A 144 14.23 12.61 1.81
N SER A 145 14.71 13.85 1.91
CA SER A 145 15.95 14.22 2.64
C SER A 145 15.95 13.89 4.14
N VAL A 146 14.77 13.72 4.75
CA VAL A 146 14.60 13.41 6.19
C VAL A 146 14.68 11.90 6.42
N SER A 147 14.15 11.11 5.50
CA SER A 147 14.09 9.65 5.62
C SER A 147 15.29 8.95 4.97
N SER A 148 15.86 9.54 3.92
CA SER A 148 17.03 9.03 3.23
C SER A 148 18.31 9.39 3.98
N LYS A 149 19.19 8.40 4.14
CA LYS A 149 20.54 8.58 4.67
C LYS A 149 21.51 8.18 3.55
N PRO A 150 21.77 9.08 2.59
CA PRO A 150 22.56 8.72 1.44
C PRO A 150 23.99 8.37 1.88
N THR A 151 24.52 7.29 1.32
CA THR A 151 25.92 6.92 1.46
C THR A 151 26.58 6.94 0.09
N PHE A 152 27.84 7.37 0.04
CA PHE A 152 28.58 7.45 -1.21
C PHE A 152 30.03 7.02 -1.00
N ARG A 153 30.66 6.51 -2.06
CA ARG A 153 32.06 6.06 -2.06
C ARG A 153 32.72 6.28 -3.41
N ALA A 154 34.04 6.35 -3.40
CA ALA A 154 34.86 6.39 -4.60
C ALA A 154 34.91 5.01 -5.25
N VAL A 155 34.77 4.98 -6.57
CA VAL A 155 34.93 3.77 -7.39
C VAL A 155 35.85 4.10 -8.56
N GLU A 156 36.89 3.29 -8.78
CA GLU A 156 37.85 3.54 -9.85
C GLU A 156 37.19 3.49 -11.24
N ILE A 157 37.62 4.39 -12.13
CA ILE A 157 37.17 4.39 -13.52
C ILE A 157 37.66 3.09 -14.20
N GLY A 158 36.70 2.28 -14.66
CA GLY A 158 36.97 1.03 -15.37
C GLY A 158 37.28 1.27 -16.85
N PRO A 159 37.83 0.27 -17.56
CA PRO A 159 38.04 0.34 -19.00
C PRO A 159 36.72 0.41 -19.79
N ASP A 160 35.64 -0.13 -19.23
CA ASP A 160 34.29 -0.16 -19.82
C ASP A 160 33.47 1.12 -19.51
N GLN A 161 34.13 2.19 -19.05
CA GLN A 161 33.48 3.46 -18.78
C GLN A 161 33.25 4.25 -20.08
N ASP A 162 32.03 4.18 -20.61
CA ASP A 162 31.67 4.79 -21.89
C ASP A 162 31.24 6.27 -21.80
N LEU A 163 30.92 6.76 -20.60
CA LEU A 163 30.44 8.14 -20.40
C LEU A 163 31.54 9.08 -19.93
N ASP A 164 31.47 10.32 -20.43
CA ASP A 164 32.32 11.43 -19.98
C ASP A 164 32.23 11.61 -18.46
N VAL A 165 33.38 11.90 -17.84
CA VAL A 165 33.46 12.11 -16.40
C VAL A 165 33.49 13.60 -16.11
N VAL A 166 32.48 14.08 -15.40
CA VAL A 166 32.27 15.51 -15.16
C VAL A 166 32.22 15.82 -13.67
N LYS A 167 32.67 17.03 -13.32
CA LYS A 167 32.46 17.58 -11.98
C LYS A 167 31.03 18.07 -11.86
N VAL A 168 30.43 17.88 -10.69
CA VAL A 168 29.05 18.27 -10.42
C VAL A 168 29.00 19.41 -9.41
N THR A 169 27.99 20.24 -9.51
CA THR A 169 27.69 21.32 -8.58
C THR A 169 26.21 21.32 -8.26
N GLU A 170 25.83 21.91 -7.14
CA GLU A 170 24.44 22.18 -6.81
C GLU A 170 24.08 23.62 -7.17
N ASN A 171 22.89 23.82 -7.73
CA ASN A 171 22.28 25.12 -7.93
C ASN A 171 20.76 24.98 -7.73
N LEU A 172 20.15 25.79 -6.87
CA LEU A 172 18.69 25.76 -6.60
C LEU A 172 18.14 24.35 -6.31
N GLN A 173 18.86 23.54 -5.52
CA GLN A 173 18.47 22.14 -5.18
C GLN A 173 18.47 21.18 -6.38
N GLU A 174 19.12 21.56 -7.48
CA GLU A 174 19.38 20.70 -8.61
C GLU A 174 20.86 20.44 -8.78
N LEU A 175 21.21 19.17 -9.03
CA LEU A 175 22.55 18.79 -9.40
C LEU A 175 22.78 19.10 -10.88
N GLN A 176 23.84 19.83 -11.18
CA GLN A 176 24.18 20.30 -12.51
C GLN A 176 25.63 19.95 -12.85
N VAL A 177 25.88 19.75 -14.13
CA VAL A 177 27.24 19.56 -14.66
C VAL A 177 28.00 20.90 -14.57
N ARG A 178 29.23 20.84 -14.05
CA ARG A 178 30.10 22.01 -13.98
C ARG A 178 31.01 22.04 -15.21
N ASN A 179 30.77 23.02 -16.11
CA ASN A 179 31.51 23.22 -17.37
C ASN A 179 33.02 23.55 -17.24
N SER A 180 33.60 23.48 -16.04
CA SER A 180 35.04 23.61 -15.86
C SER A 180 35.72 22.32 -16.31
N SER A 181 36.26 22.35 -17.53
CA SER A 181 37.08 21.35 -18.23
C SER A 181 38.39 21.05 -17.50
N GLY A 182 38.30 20.47 -16.30
CA GLY A 182 39.42 19.89 -15.58
C GLY A 182 39.22 18.38 -15.43
N PRO A 183 40.26 17.56 -15.65
CA PRO A 183 40.15 16.11 -15.48
C PRO A 183 39.76 15.75 -14.03
N CYS A 184 39.10 14.60 -13.87
CA CYS A 184 38.85 14.01 -12.55
C CYS A 184 40.19 13.54 -11.95
N LEU A 185 40.70 14.26 -10.96
CA LEU A 185 42.05 14.06 -10.42
C LEU A 185 42.16 12.76 -9.64
N SER A 186 41.10 12.40 -8.91
CA SER A 186 41.00 11.12 -8.19
C SER A 186 40.88 9.90 -9.10
N ARG A 187 40.63 10.09 -10.41
CA ARG A 187 40.30 9.02 -11.36
C ARG A 187 39.20 8.07 -10.84
N SER A 188 38.28 8.61 -10.07
CA SER A 188 37.22 7.87 -9.39
C SER A 188 35.86 8.50 -9.65
N LEU A 189 34.85 7.65 -9.81
CA LEU A 189 33.45 7.98 -9.94
C LEU A 189 32.75 7.95 -8.57
N VAL A 190 31.60 8.62 -8.51
CA VAL A 190 30.71 8.56 -7.35
C VAL A 190 29.81 7.33 -7.46
N SER A 191 29.95 6.39 -6.54
CA SER A 191 28.95 5.36 -6.26
C SER A 191 28.03 5.85 -5.16
N LEU A 192 26.73 5.93 -5.43
CA LEU A 192 25.73 6.53 -4.54
C LEU A 192 24.63 5.52 -4.19
N HIS A 193 24.25 5.49 -2.91
CA HIS A 193 23.11 4.74 -2.39
C HIS A 193 22.23 5.67 -1.56
N CYS A 194 21.02 5.98 -2.03
CA CYS A 194 20.11 6.92 -1.35
C CYS A 194 19.45 6.33 -0.10
N LEU A 195 19.15 5.03 -0.13
CA LEU A 195 18.48 4.32 0.95
C LEU A 195 18.99 2.89 1.01
N ALA A 196 19.08 2.32 2.21
CA ALA A 196 19.30 0.88 2.35
C ALA A 196 18.03 0.13 1.96
N CYS A 197 18.07 -0.58 0.83
CA CYS A 197 16.93 -1.27 0.23
C CYS A 197 17.29 -2.71 -0.17
N GLY A 198 16.27 -3.53 -0.48
CA GLY A 198 16.46 -4.88 -1.03
C GLY A 198 17.09 -5.89 -0.05
N GLN A 199 17.20 -5.53 1.23
CA GLN A 199 17.77 -6.38 2.26
C GLN A 199 16.69 -7.23 2.92
N SER A 200 16.90 -8.55 2.92
CA SER A 200 16.03 -9.53 3.58
C SER A 200 16.81 -10.29 4.66
N LEU A 201 16.17 -10.60 5.79
CA LEU A 201 16.79 -11.32 6.90
C LEU A 201 16.86 -12.83 6.67
N LYS A 202 16.04 -13.36 5.75
CA LYS A 202 15.97 -14.79 5.43
C LYS A 202 16.04 -15.00 3.94
N ALA A 203 16.90 -15.91 3.51
CA ALA A 203 16.90 -16.37 2.13
C ALA A 203 15.56 -17.05 1.81
N PRO A 204 14.94 -16.77 0.65
CA PRO A 204 13.79 -17.52 0.16
C PRO A 204 14.16 -19.01 0.05
N ARG A 205 13.35 -19.91 0.63
CA ARG A 205 13.47 -21.36 0.43
C ARG A 205 12.38 -21.82 -0.53
N VAL A 206 12.66 -22.81 -1.38
CA VAL A 206 11.73 -23.27 -2.43
C VAL A 206 11.56 -24.78 -2.41
N VAL A 207 10.30 -25.23 -2.31
CA VAL A 207 9.73 -26.34 -3.08
C VAL A 207 8.24 -26.03 -3.34
N GLY A 208 7.84 -25.73 -4.58
CA GLY A 208 6.44 -25.81 -5.07
C GLY A 208 5.35 -24.94 -4.45
N GLY A 209 5.47 -23.61 -4.44
CA GLY A 209 4.35 -22.70 -4.09
C GLY A 209 4.00 -22.68 -2.60
N GLU A 210 4.99 -22.39 -1.76
CA GLU A 210 4.88 -22.47 -0.31
C GLU A 210 4.48 -21.13 0.34
N LYS A 211 4.03 -21.19 1.60
CA LYS A 211 3.81 -20.03 2.46
C LYS A 211 5.07 -19.17 2.51
N ALA A 212 4.92 -17.90 2.22
CA ALA A 212 5.97 -16.91 2.37
C ALA A 212 6.00 -16.36 3.79
N SER A 213 7.20 -16.14 4.31
CA SER A 213 7.40 -15.40 5.56
C SER A 213 7.60 -13.93 5.24
N VAL A 214 6.97 -13.02 6.00
CA VAL A 214 7.14 -11.57 5.81
C VAL A 214 8.59 -11.12 6.06
N ASP A 215 9.36 -11.85 6.87
CA ASP A 215 10.79 -11.59 7.09
C ASP A 215 11.63 -11.81 5.83
N SER A 216 11.16 -12.68 4.92
CA SER A 216 11.80 -12.97 3.64
C SER A 216 11.49 -11.89 2.59
N TRP A 217 10.32 -11.26 2.69
CA TRP A 217 9.81 -10.26 1.74
C TRP A 217 9.30 -9.00 2.46
N PRO A 218 10.18 -8.29 3.19
CA PRO A 218 9.77 -7.22 4.10
C PRO A 218 9.21 -5.97 3.40
N TRP A 219 9.32 -5.90 2.07
CA TRP A 219 8.72 -4.85 1.24
C TRP A 219 7.29 -5.16 0.81
N GLN A 220 6.80 -6.39 0.96
CA GLN A 220 5.45 -6.75 0.54
C GLN A 220 4.41 -6.08 1.44
N VAL A 221 3.44 -5.41 0.81
CA VAL A 221 2.30 -4.84 1.52
C VAL A 221 0.97 -5.27 0.92
N SER A 222 -0.07 -5.15 1.74
CA SER A 222 -1.46 -5.35 1.37
C SER A 222 -2.12 -3.97 1.29
N VAL A 223 -2.56 -3.59 0.10
CA VAL A 223 -3.32 -2.37 -0.16
C VAL A 223 -4.81 -2.72 0.00
N GLN A 224 -5.46 -2.05 0.93
CA GLN A 224 -6.80 -2.39 1.42
C GLN A 224 -7.78 -1.24 1.20
N TYR A 225 -9.01 -1.59 0.83
CA TYR A 225 -10.15 -0.67 0.80
C TYR A 225 -11.23 -1.24 1.73
N ASP A 226 -11.79 -0.42 2.63
CA ASP A 226 -12.81 -0.85 3.61
C ASP A 226 -12.43 -2.14 4.38
N LYS A 227 -11.15 -2.25 4.79
CA LYS A 227 -10.53 -3.39 5.50
C LYS A 227 -10.43 -4.69 4.68
N GLN A 228 -10.80 -4.67 3.40
CA GLN A 228 -10.64 -5.78 2.48
C GLN A 228 -9.37 -5.60 1.66
N HIS A 229 -8.64 -6.68 1.42
CA HIS A 229 -7.49 -6.65 0.51
C HIS A 229 -7.97 -6.44 -0.93
N ILE A 230 -7.33 -5.51 -1.64
CA ILE A 230 -7.59 -5.25 -3.06
C ILE A 230 -6.38 -5.65 -3.89
N CYS A 231 -5.18 -5.20 -3.50
CA CYS A 231 -3.96 -5.41 -4.26
C CYS A 231 -2.74 -5.61 -3.37
N GLY A 232 -1.68 -6.18 -3.93
CA GLY A 232 -0.33 -6.10 -3.38
C GLY A 232 0.33 -4.74 -3.63
N GLY A 233 1.42 -4.47 -2.93
CA GLY A 233 2.31 -3.35 -3.21
C GLY A 233 3.70 -3.60 -2.66
N SER A 234 4.63 -2.71 -2.98
CA SER A 234 6.03 -2.75 -2.53
C SER A 234 6.43 -1.45 -1.85
N ILE A 235 7.08 -1.54 -0.69
CA ILE A 235 7.63 -0.37 0.02
C ILE A 235 8.82 0.19 -0.76
N LEU A 236 8.79 1.48 -1.12
CA LEU A 236 9.93 2.18 -1.71
C LEU A 236 10.73 2.96 -0.67
N ASP A 237 10.04 3.62 0.25
CA ASP A 237 10.62 4.34 1.38
C ASP A 237 9.61 4.39 2.56
N PRO A 238 9.87 5.12 3.66
CA PRO A 238 8.93 5.17 4.77
C PRO A 238 7.51 5.67 4.46
N TYR A 239 7.32 6.45 3.40
CA TYR A 239 6.02 7.05 3.05
C TYR A 239 5.44 6.50 1.75
N TRP A 240 6.26 5.96 0.86
CA TRP A 240 5.85 5.63 -0.50
C TRP A 240 5.76 4.12 -0.73
N ILE A 241 4.61 3.72 -1.28
CA ILE A 241 4.34 2.36 -1.74
C ILE A 241 4.13 2.39 -3.25
N LEU A 242 4.80 1.48 -3.95
CA LEU A 242 4.59 1.19 -5.36
C LEU A 242 3.51 0.11 -5.52
N THR A 243 2.56 0.33 -6.43
CA THR A 243 1.53 -0.66 -6.79
C THR A 243 1.04 -0.40 -8.22
N ALA A 244 -0.06 -1.01 -8.62
CA ALA A 244 -0.65 -0.88 -9.95
C ALA A 244 -1.78 0.17 -9.97
N ALA A 245 -1.94 0.87 -11.10
CA ALA A 245 -2.99 1.87 -11.28
C ALA A 245 -4.39 1.24 -11.29
N HIS A 246 -4.52 0.02 -11.84
CA HIS A 246 -5.81 -0.66 -11.92
C HIS A 246 -6.47 -0.92 -10.56
N CYS A 247 -5.69 -0.97 -9.48
CA CYS A 247 -6.18 -1.18 -8.12
C CYS A 247 -7.17 -0.10 -7.69
N PHE A 248 -7.05 1.12 -8.24
CA PHE A 248 -7.82 2.29 -7.80
C PHE A 248 -9.00 2.64 -8.72
N ARG A 249 -9.22 1.89 -9.82
CA ARG A 249 -10.24 2.22 -10.83
C ARG A 249 -11.68 2.22 -10.31
N LYS A 250 -11.97 1.42 -9.27
CA LYS A 250 -13.32 1.29 -8.70
C LYS A 250 -13.60 2.24 -7.55
N HIS A 251 -12.55 2.72 -6.88
CA HIS A 251 -12.65 3.46 -5.63
C HIS A 251 -11.68 4.64 -5.65
N LEU A 252 -12.20 5.80 -6.05
CA LEU A 252 -11.42 7.03 -6.23
C LEU A 252 -11.23 7.84 -4.94
N ASP A 253 -12.11 7.66 -3.95
CA ASP A 253 -11.96 8.28 -2.63
C ASP A 253 -10.83 7.62 -1.84
N VAL A 254 -9.81 8.42 -1.48
CA VAL A 254 -8.61 8.01 -0.74
C VAL A 254 -8.92 7.63 0.71
N SER A 255 -9.98 8.18 1.31
CA SER A 255 -10.25 8.12 2.76
C SER A 255 -10.40 6.70 3.32
N ASN A 256 -10.89 5.77 2.49
CA ASN A 256 -11.12 4.38 2.87
C ASN A 256 -9.93 3.47 2.55
N TRP A 257 -8.90 3.98 1.87
CA TRP A 257 -7.69 3.24 1.54
C TRP A 257 -6.72 3.17 2.72
N LYS A 258 -6.19 1.98 2.95
CA LYS A 258 -5.18 1.71 3.98
C LYS A 258 -4.13 0.77 3.44
N VAL A 259 -2.92 0.88 3.98
CA VAL A 259 -1.82 -0.04 3.67
C VAL A 259 -1.46 -0.84 4.91
N ARG A 260 -1.27 -2.14 4.74
CA ARG A 260 -0.74 -3.02 5.79
C ARG A 260 0.62 -3.56 5.37
N ALA A 261 1.61 -3.39 6.24
CA ALA A 261 2.97 -3.89 6.08
C ALA A 261 3.37 -4.79 7.28
N GLY A 262 4.40 -5.62 7.12
CA GLY A 262 5.02 -6.34 8.23
C GLY A 262 4.24 -7.54 8.79
N SER A 263 3.24 -8.04 8.06
CA SER A 263 2.46 -9.23 8.41
C SER A 263 2.34 -10.17 7.22
N GLU A 264 2.45 -11.47 7.47
CA GLU A 264 2.13 -12.53 6.50
C GLU A 264 0.61 -12.79 6.38
N LYS A 265 -0.20 -12.32 7.36
CA LYS A 265 -1.65 -12.52 7.39
C LYS A 265 -2.42 -11.26 7.01
N LEU A 266 -3.51 -11.44 6.26
CA LEU A 266 -4.46 -10.38 5.90
C LEU A 266 -5.36 -9.92 7.06
N SER A 267 -5.35 -10.60 8.20
CA SER A 267 -6.10 -10.22 9.42
C SER A 267 -5.15 -9.81 10.56
N ASN A 268 -5.69 -9.10 11.57
CA ASN A 268 -5.07 -8.89 12.89
C ASN A 268 -3.81 -7.98 12.99
N PHE A 269 -3.54 -7.11 12.02
CA PHE A 269 -2.44 -6.13 12.11
C PHE A 269 -2.94 -4.68 11.90
N PRO A 270 -2.33 -3.67 12.54
CA PRO A 270 -2.64 -2.27 12.24
C PRO A 270 -2.42 -1.97 10.76
N SER A 271 -3.36 -1.25 10.17
CA SER A 271 -3.23 -0.70 8.82
C SER A 271 -3.07 0.82 8.90
N LEU A 272 -2.19 1.35 8.06
CA LEU A 272 -1.83 2.75 8.01
C LEU A 272 -2.75 3.49 7.03
N PRO A 273 -3.28 4.66 7.40
CA PRO A 273 -4.09 5.47 6.51
C PRO A 273 -3.25 6.03 5.34
N VAL A 274 -3.88 6.12 4.19
CA VAL A 274 -3.31 6.72 2.98
C VAL A 274 -3.61 8.21 2.96
N ALA A 275 -2.61 9.01 2.61
CA ALA A 275 -2.76 10.46 2.43
C ALA A 275 -3.07 10.83 0.98
N LYS A 276 -2.38 10.22 0.00
CA LYS A 276 -2.55 10.50 -1.43
C LYS A 276 -2.30 9.26 -2.27
N ILE A 277 -2.93 9.20 -3.43
CA ILE A 277 -2.71 8.16 -4.44
C ILE A 277 -2.47 8.87 -5.78
N PHE A 278 -1.42 8.46 -6.47
CA PHE A 278 -1.05 8.93 -7.80
C PHE A 278 -1.08 7.76 -8.77
N ILE A 279 -1.80 7.90 -9.87
CA ILE A 279 -1.87 6.90 -10.94
C ILE A 279 -1.33 7.48 -12.24
N THR A 280 -0.72 6.64 -13.08
CA THR A 280 -0.49 7.01 -14.48
C THR A 280 -1.82 7.14 -15.21
N GLU A 281 -1.91 8.15 -16.08
CA GLU A 281 -3.13 8.47 -16.79
C GLU A 281 -3.78 7.24 -17.43
N HIS A 282 -5.10 7.20 -17.33
CA HIS A 282 -5.89 6.16 -17.90
C HIS A 282 -6.05 6.40 -19.40
N ASN A 283 -5.31 5.64 -20.21
CA ASN A 283 -5.64 5.54 -21.63
C ASN A 283 -6.83 4.59 -21.81
N PHE A 284 -8.03 5.13 -22.01
CA PHE A 284 -9.23 4.32 -22.29
C PHE A 284 -9.07 3.43 -23.53
N MET A 285 -8.22 3.80 -24.49
CA MET A 285 -7.96 3.03 -25.71
C MET A 285 -6.94 1.90 -25.48
N LEU A 286 -6.05 2.03 -24.50
CA LEU A 286 -5.02 1.05 -24.15
C LEU A 286 -4.99 0.84 -22.63
N PRO A 287 -6.04 0.21 -22.05
CA PRO A 287 -6.28 0.20 -20.60
C PRO A 287 -5.25 -0.58 -19.80
N LYS A 288 -4.32 -1.30 -20.45
CA LYS A 288 -3.24 -2.05 -19.80
C LYS A 288 -1.89 -1.32 -19.86
N GLU A 289 -1.76 -0.28 -20.67
CA GLU A 289 -0.48 0.43 -20.84
C GLU A 289 -0.20 1.33 -19.62
N LYS A 290 1.04 1.28 -19.10
CA LYS A 290 1.50 2.06 -17.93
C LYS A 290 0.63 1.82 -16.68
N ASP A 291 0.60 0.59 -16.20
CA ASP A 291 -0.17 0.21 -15.01
C ASP A 291 0.64 0.38 -13.70
N ILE A 292 0.95 1.63 -13.35
CA ILE A 292 1.79 1.97 -12.20
C ILE A 292 1.13 3.06 -11.33
N ALA A 293 1.24 2.91 -10.01
CA ALA A 293 0.71 3.87 -9.06
C ALA A 293 1.61 4.02 -7.84
N LEU A 294 1.61 5.22 -7.27
CA LEU A 294 2.26 5.52 -6.01
C LEU A 294 1.22 5.87 -4.95
N VAL A 295 1.34 5.23 -3.80
CA VAL A 295 0.51 5.51 -2.61
C VAL A 295 1.39 6.17 -1.57
N LYS A 296 1.01 7.38 -1.14
CA LYS A 296 1.66 8.10 -0.05
C LYS A 296 0.92 7.86 1.25
N LEU A 297 1.62 7.31 2.25
CA LEU A 297 1.10 7.10 3.60
C LEU A 297 0.97 8.42 4.36
N GLN A 298 0.00 8.50 5.27
CA GLN A 298 -0.17 9.66 6.14
C GLN A 298 0.88 9.73 7.26
N SER A 299 1.47 8.59 7.61
CA SER A 299 2.50 8.48 8.65
C SER A 299 3.59 7.51 8.19
N PRO A 300 4.85 7.74 8.59
CA PRO A 300 5.97 6.93 8.10
C PRO A 300 5.91 5.50 8.66
N LEU A 301 6.30 4.54 7.84
CA LEU A 301 6.63 3.19 8.27
C LEU A 301 7.87 3.21 9.16
N THR A 302 7.83 2.40 10.22
CA THR A 302 9.02 2.13 11.04
C THR A 302 9.70 0.87 10.50
N PHE A 303 10.90 1.03 9.94
CA PHE A 303 11.65 -0.11 9.41
C PHE A 303 12.08 -1.08 10.51
N SER A 304 11.98 -2.36 10.21
CA SER A 304 12.22 -3.46 11.14
C SER A 304 12.75 -4.69 10.42
N GLY A 305 12.71 -5.87 11.04
CA GLY A 305 13.00 -7.12 10.36
C GLY A 305 11.95 -7.53 9.32
N THR A 306 10.73 -7.00 9.42
CA THR A 306 9.58 -7.40 8.59
C THR A 306 9.04 -6.27 7.72
N VAL A 307 9.59 -5.06 7.87
CA VAL A 307 9.19 -3.85 7.14
C VAL A 307 10.47 -3.19 6.62
N ARG A 308 10.74 -3.29 5.32
CA ARG A 308 11.92 -2.70 4.67
C ARG A 308 11.60 -2.36 3.22
N PRO A 309 12.30 -1.38 2.63
CA PRO A 309 12.06 -1.00 1.24
C PRO A 309 12.73 -1.97 0.25
N ILE A 310 12.14 -2.13 -0.93
CA ILE A 310 12.77 -2.76 -2.09
C ILE A 310 13.57 -1.72 -2.88
N CYS A 311 14.62 -2.14 -3.59
CA CYS A 311 15.33 -1.26 -4.50
C CYS A 311 14.57 -1.10 -5.82
N LEU A 312 14.63 0.08 -6.40
CA LEU A 312 14.27 0.28 -7.81
C LEU A 312 15.40 -0.25 -8.71
N PRO A 313 15.07 -0.77 -9.91
CA PRO A 313 16.08 -1.20 -10.86
C PRO A 313 16.92 -0.02 -11.34
N PHE A 314 18.14 -0.31 -11.77
CA PHE A 314 18.98 0.73 -12.38
C PHE A 314 18.48 1.10 -13.77
N SER A 315 18.86 2.30 -14.24
CA SER A 315 18.36 2.85 -15.50
C SER A 315 18.75 2.04 -16.75
N ASP A 316 19.85 1.30 -16.67
CA ASP A 316 20.45 0.45 -17.69
C ASP A 316 20.37 -1.05 -17.33
N GLU A 317 19.55 -1.40 -16.34
CA GLU A 317 19.34 -2.79 -15.94
C GLU A 317 18.42 -3.52 -16.91
N VAL A 318 18.97 -4.57 -17.53
CA VAL A 318 18.22 -5.46 -18.42
C VAL A 318 18.11 -6.84 -17.78
N LEU A 319 16.87 -7.32 -17.62
CA LEU A 319 16.58 -8.67 -17.17
C LEU A 319 16.60 -9.64 -18.36
N ALA A 320 17.62 -10.50 -18.41
CA ALA A 320 17.75 -11.48 -19.47
C ALA A 320 16.63 -12.56 -19.39
N PRO A 321 16.17 -13.11 -20.53
CA PRO A 321 15.30 -14.29 -20.51
C PRO A 321 15.88 -15.43 -19.68
N ALA A 322 15.01 -16.25 -19.09
CA ALA A 322 15.34 -17.31 -18.13
C ALA A 322 15.92 -16.85 -16.78
N THR A 323 16.07 -15.54 -16.55
CA THR A 323 16.46 -15.01 -15.23
C THR A 323 15.38 -15.40 -14.20
N PRO A 324 15.73 -16.09 -13.10
CA PRO A 324 14.77 -16.45 -12.08
C PRO A 324 14.38 -15.21 -11.27
N VAL A 325 13.08 -15.01 -11.10
CA VAL A 325 12.49 -13.90 -10.32
C VAL A 325 11.42 -14.43 -9.38
N TRP A 326 11.04 -13.60 -8.41
CA TRP A 326 10.10 -13.96 -7.36
C TRP A 326 8.82 -13.16 -7.46
N VAL A 327 7.70 -13.85 -7.30
CA VAL A 327 6.39 -13.22 -7.14
C VAL A 327 5.80 -13.60 -5.80
N ILE A 328 5.27 -12.61 -5.10
CA ILE A 328 4.79 -12.71 -3.72
C ILE A 328 3.40 -12.08 -3.64
N GLY A 329 2.48 -12.67 -2.89
CA GLY A 329 1.15 -12.10 -2.73
C GLY A 329 0.17 -13.00 -1.97
N TRP A 330 -1.04 -12.47 -1.81
CA TRP A 330 -2.17 -13.18 -1.19
C TRP A 330 -3.19 -13.68 -2.21
N GLY A 331 -2.82 -13.75 -3.50
CA GLY A 331 -3.71 -14.06 -4.62
C GLY A 331 -4.49 -15.37 -4.49
N PHE A 332 -5.34 -15.63 -5.48
CA PHE A 332 -6.14 -16.86 -5.49
C PHE A 332 -5.24 -18.10 -5.58
N THR A 333 -5.59 -19.17 -4.89
CA THR A 333 -4.81 -20.44 -4.94
C THR A 333 -5.33 -21.43 -5.97
N GLU A 334 -6.44 -21.10 -6.64
CA GLU A 334 -7.15 -22.00 -7.56
C GLU A 334 -7.39 -21.29 -8.91
N GLN A 335 -7.17 -22.01 -10.01
CA GLN A 335 -7.50 -21.55 -11.36
C GLN A 335 -9.01 -21.26 -11.47
N GLY A 336 -9.38 -20.09 -11.96
CA GLY A 336 -10.78 -19.67 -12.13
C GLY A 336 -11.37 -18.80 -11.02
N GLY A 337 -10.58 -18.47 -9.98
CA GLY A 337 -11.01 -17.60 -8.88
C GLY A 337 -11.67 -18.40 -7.75
N GLY A 338 -10.84 -18.89 -6.83
CA GLY A 338 -11.26 -19.59 -5.61
C GLY A 338 -11.29 -18.67 -4.38
N LYS A 339 -10.96 -19.22 -3.20
CA LYS A 339 -10.75 -18.39 -1.99
C LYS A 339 -9.38 -17.71 -2.07
N MET A 340 -9.34 -16.42 -1.74
CA MET A 340 -8.09 -15.69 -1.54
C MET A 340 -7.28 -16.28 -0.37
N SER A 341 -5.96 -16.34 -0.49
CA SER A 341 -5.14 -16.86 0.60
C SER A 341 -5.08 -15.85 1.76
N ASP A 342 -5.44 -16.29 2.96
CA ASP A 342 -5.30 -15.48 4.17
C ASP A 342 -3.81 -15.33 4.60
N THR A 343 -2.92 -16.15 4.03
CA THR A 343 -1.48 -16.19 4.30
C THR A 343 -0.69 -15.83 3.06
N LEU A 344 0.44 -15.13 3.22
CA LEU A 344 1.29 -14.74 2.11
C LEU A 344 1.89 -15.96 1.42
N LEU A 345 1.93 -15.93 0.08
CA LEU A 345 2.47 -16.99 -0.77
C LEU A 345 3.62 -16.43 -1.59
N GLN A 346 4.52 -17.32 -2.02
CA GLN A 346 5.63 -16.98 -2.91
C GLN A 346 5.79 -18.02 -4.01
N ALA A 347 6.27 -17.56 -5.16
CA ALA A 347 6.53 -18.35 -6.34
C ALA A 347 7.82 -17.90 -7.03
N SER A 348 8.65 -18.86 -7.44
CA SER A 348 9.77 -18.59 -8.34
C SER A 348 9.30 -18.79 -9.77
N VAL A 349 9.48 -17.78 -10.62
CA VAL A 349 9.18 -17.80 -12.05
C VAL A 349 10.41 -17.35 -12.83
N GLN A 350 10.36 -17.41 -14.16
CA GLN A 350 11.47 -16.96 -15.00
C GLN A 350 11.00 -15.91 -15.98
N ILE A 351 11.88 -14.96 -16.32
CA ILE A 351 11.64 -13.98 -17.37
C ILE A 351 11.46 -14.69 -18.71
N ILE A 352 10.38 -14.36 -19.42
CA ILE A 352 10.05 -14.87 -20.74
C ILE A 352 10.41 -13.81 -21.78
N ASN A 353 11.06 -14.25 -22.85
CA ASN A 353 11.41 -13.37 -23.96
C ASN A 353 10.15 -12.76 -24.61
N SER A 354 10.18 -11.46 -24.94
CA SER A 354 9.05 -10.74 -25.55
C SER A 354 8.53 -11.42 -26.83
N THR A 355 9.40 -11.95 -27.69
CA THR A 355 9.00 -12.69 -28.91
C THR A 355 8.18 -13.93 -28.58
N ARG A 356 8.55 -14.68 -27.52
CA ARG A 356 7.77 -15.83 -27.07
C ARG A 356 6.45 -15.39 -26.42
N CYS A 357 6.51 -14.32 -25.63
CA CYS A 357 5.33 -13.81 -24.94
C CYS A 357 4.25 -13.32 -25.91
N ASN A 358 4.66 -12.69 -27.02
CA ASN A 358 3.80 -12.20 -28.08
C ASN A 358 3.55 -13.21 -29.22
N ALA A 359 3.84 -14.49 -29.02
CA ALA A 359 3.52 -15.53 -30.00
C ALA A 359 2.00 -15.69 -30.16
N GLU A 360 1.57 -16.30 -31.28
CA GLU A 360 0.14 -16.50 -31.61
C GLU A 360 -0.60 -17.38 -30.57
N ASP A 361 0.12 -18.31 -29.96
CA ASP A 361 -0.40 -19.21 -28.91
C ASP A 361 -0.28 -18.62 -27.49
N ALA A 362 0.08 -17.33 -27.37
CA ALA A 362 0.22 -16.61 -26.11
C ALA A 362 -0.55 -15.27 -26.16
N TYR A 363 0.12 -14.12 -26.01
CA TYR A 363 -0.52 -12.80 -25.94
C TYR A 363 -0.75 -12.13 -27.31
N GLN A 364 -0.38 -12.76 -28.43
CA GLN A 364 -0.74 -12.30 -29.78
C GLN A 364 -0.38 -10.83 -30.08
N GLY A 365 0.74 -10.34 -29.54
CA GLY A 365 1.18 -8.96 -29.74
C GLY A 365 0.61 -7.93 -28.74
N GLU A 366 -0.19 -8.33 -27.74
CA GLU A 366 -0.71 -7.40 -26.73
C GLU A 366 0.35 -6.83 -25.78
N VAL A 367 1.50 -7.50 -25.63
CA VAL A 367 2.55 -7.08 -24.69
C VAL A 367 3.45 -6.02 -25.32
N THR A 368 3.44 -4.83 -24.74
CA THR A 368 4.21 -3.66 -25.21
C THR A 368 5.63 -3.62 -24.64
N GLU A 369 6.47 -2.71 -25.14
CA GLU A 369 7.84 -2.47 -24.63
C GLU A 369 7.89 -1.96 -23.17
N LYS A 370 6.75 -1.52 -22.62
CA LYS A 370 6.62 -1.08 -21.21
C LYS A 370 6.14 -2.20 -20.29
N MET A 371 6.05 -3.43 -20.80
CA MET A 371 5.61 -4.62 -20.08
C MET A 371 6.69 -5.70 -20.17
N LEU A 372 6.65 -6.65 -19.23
CA LEU A 372 7.50 -7.83 -19.22
C LEU A 372 6.66 -9.05 -18.89
N CYS A 373 7.10 -10.22 -19.34
CA CYS A 373 6.45 -11.49 -19.06
C CYS A 373 7.34 -12.35 -18.18
N ALA A 374 6.73 -13.03 -17.22
CA ALA A 374 7.41 -14.00 -16.39
C ALA A 374 6.47 -15.15 -16.05
N GLY A 375 6.99 -16.37 -16.00
CA GLY A 375 6.18 -17.56 -15.72
C GLY A 375 7.00 -18.85 -15.80
N ILE A 376 6.31 -19.99 -15.72
CA ILE A 376 6.86 -21.31 -16.01
C ILE A 376 6.12 -21.84 -17.24
N LEU A 377 6.83 -22.12 -18.33
CA LEU A 377 6.23 -22.53 -19.60
C LEU A 377 5.43 -23.85 -19.51
N GLU A 378 5.73 -24.69 -18.52
CA GLU A 378 5.00 -25.94 -18.24
C GLU A 378 3.69 -25.73 -17.45
N GLY A 379 3.30 -24.48 -17.15
CA GLY A 379 1.94 -24.11 -16.71
C GLY A 379 1.60 -24.37 -15.23
N SER A 380 2.59 -24.58 -14.36
CA SER A 380 2.35 -24.97 -12.96
C SER A 380 2.26 -23.81 -11.95
N VAL A 381 2.80 -22.63 -12.26
CA VAL A 381 2.87 -21.49 -11.33
C VAL A 381 2.66 -20.18 -12.08
N ASP A 382 1.54 -19.50 -11.80
CA ASP A 382 1.17 -18.19 -12.38
C ASP A 382 0.53 -17.28 -11.32
N THR A 383 0.57 -15.97 -11.54
CA THR A 383 -0.09 -14.97 -10.68
C THR A 383 -1.59 -15.05 -10.86
N CYS A 384 -2.26 -15.71 -9.92
CA CYS A 384 -3.70 -15.92 -9.99
C CYS A 384 -4.49 -14.63 -9.68
N GLN A 385 -4.78 -13.89 -10.74
CA GLN A 385 -6.05 -13.20 -10.93
C GLN A 385 -6.36 -13.34 -12.43
N PRO A 386 -7.47 -14.01 -12.81
CA PRO A 386 -7.74 -14.30 -14.20
C PRO A 386 -7.93 -12.98 -14.94
N LEU A 387 -6.99 -12.61 -15.82
CA LEU A 387 -7.33 -11.83 -16.99
C LEU A 387 -8.25 -12.73 -17.82
N LEU A 388 -9.55 -12.65 -17.54
CA LEU A 388 -10.63 -13.34 -18.20
C LEU A 388 -10.56 -13.14 -19.73
N TRP A 389 -10.26 -14.19 -20.50
CA TRP A 389 -11.18 -14.75 -21.49
C TRP A 389 -10.74 -16.16 -21.92
N PRO A 390 -11.66 -17.12 -22.12
CA PRO A 390 -11.33 -18.47 -22.56
C PRO A 390 -10.95 -18.51 -24.05
N LEU A 391 -9.83 -19.14 -24.36
CA LEU A 391 -9.60 -19.69 -25.68
C LEU A 391 -10.28 -21.07 -25.74
N THR A 392 -11.49 -21.10 -26.28
CA THR A 392 -12.07 -22.33 -26.84
C THR A 392 -12.51 -22.04 -28.27
N GLY A 393 -11.95 -22.80 -29.22
CA GLY A 393 -12.46 -22.92 -30.59
C GLY A 393 -11.56 -22.31 -31.63
#